data_AF-A0A1A7GIQ3-F1
#
_entry.id   AF-A0A1A7GIQ3-F1
#
_cell.length_a   1.000
_cell.length_b   1.000
_cell.length_c   1.000
_cell.angle_alpha   90.00
_cell.angle_beta   90.00
_cell.angle_gamma   90.00
#
_symmetry.space_group_name_H-M   'P 1'
#
loop_
_entity.id
_entity.type
_entity.pdbx_description
1 polymer ?
#
loop_
_entity_poly.entity_id
_entity_poly.type
_entity_poly.pdbx_seq_one_letter_code
_entity_poly.pdbx_strand_id
1 'polypeptide(L)'
;MILGSAIRAPNGFGPLSSESVVYFLTSDGIRNRSRVVVFDDYGKQAHIVTFTRLEFEDAIRSGVLVEDFNHDWYPPWLQRTNGISQQHLESERVAPRESYDAKLNRRFAAIAHLVARAPAILSDENLESLIVNAN
;
A
#
# COMPACT_ATOMS: atom_id res chain seq x y z
N MET A 1 8.67 -10.61 6.99
CA MET A 1 8.02 -9.83 5.94
C MET A 1 8.38 -8.36 6.10
N ILE A 2 8.57 -7.66 4.99
CA ILE A 2 8.89 -6.23 4.95
C ILE A 2 7.58 -5.47 4.70
N LEU A 3 7.41 -4.28 5.30
CA LEU A 3 6.29 -3.40 5.00
C LEU A 3 6.20 -3.17 3.48
N GLY A 4 5.02 -3.39 2.91
CA GLY A 4 4.79 -3.26 1.46
C GLY A 4 5.15 -4.49 0.63
N SER A 5 5.62 -5.59 1.23
CA SER A 5 5.79 -6.86 0.53
C SER A 5 4.47 -7.27 -0.15
N ALA A 6 4.53 -7.58 -1.44
CA ALA A 6 3.40 -8.13 -2.19
C ALA A 6 3.16 -9.58 -1.77
N ILE A 7 1.89 -9.95 -1.65
CA ILE A 7 1.43 -11.28 -1.26
C ILE A 7 0.34 -11.68 -2.24
N ARG A 8 0.44 -12.88 -2.79
CA ARG A 8 -0.60 -13.48 -3.62
C ARG A 8 -1.42 -14.47 -2.83
N ALA A 9 -2.71 -14.51 -3.11
CA ALA A 9 -3.62 -15.57 -2.70
C ALA A 9 -4.06 -16.37 -3.93
N PRO A 10 -3.25 -17.33 -4.43
CA PRO A 10 -3.52 -18.01 -5.70
C PRO A 10 -4.93 -18.62 -5.75
N ASN A 11 -5.30 -19.33 -4.68
CA ASN A 11 -6.61 -19.97 -4.56
C ASN A 11 -7.60 -19.17 -3.70
N GLY A 12 -7.27 -17.92 -3.35
CA GLY A 12 -7.99 -17.12 -2.37
C GLY A 12 -7.66 -17.50 -0.93
N PHE A 13 -8.02 -16.63 0.02
CA PHE A 13 -7.83 -16.87 1.45
C PHE A 13 -8.69 -15.91 2.29
N GLY A 14 -9.60 -16.45 3.11
CA GLY A 14 -10.54 -15.64 3.88
C GLY A 14 -11.35 -14.70 2.97
N PRO A 15 -11.27 -13.37 3.14
CA PRO A 15 -11.96 -12.41 2.28
C PRO A 15 -11.24 -12.13 0.94
N LEU A 16 -10.05 -12.71 0.72
CA LEU A 16 -9.28 -12.51 -0.50
C LEU A 16 -9.76 -13.45 -1.61
N SER A 17 -10.06 -12.91 -2.79
CA SER A 17 -10.39 -13.69 -3.97
C SER A 17 -9.17 -14.42 -4.54
N SER A 18 -9.42 -15.45 -5.34
CA SER A 18 -8.37 -16.13 -6.11
C SER A 18 -7.59 -15.15 -6.99
N GLU A 19 -6.28 -15.38 -7.09
CA GLU A 19 -5.31 -14.57 -7.83
C GLU A 19 -5.17 -13.11 -7.35
N SER A 20 -5.72 -12.76 -6.18
CA SER A 20 -5.57 -11.41 -5.64
C SER A 20 -4.14 -11.13 -5.17
N VAL A 21 -3.70 -9.89 -5.41
CA VAL A 21 -2.44 -9.34 -4.91
C VAL A 21 -2.75 -8.34 -3.82
N VAL A 22 -2.16 -8.54 -2.65
CA VAL A 22 -2.31 -7.66 -1.48
C VAL A 22 -0.95 -7.28 -0.93
N TYR A 23 -0.90 -6.22 -0.12
CA TYR A 23 0.36 -5.67 0.36
C TYR A 23 0.42 -5.73 1.88
N PHE A 24 1.49 -6.31 2.41
CA PHE A 24 1.70 -6.40 3.85
C PHE A 24 1.78 -5.01 4.49
N LEU A 25 0.94 -4.75 5.49
CA LEU A 25 0.91 -3.46 6.19
C LEU A 25 1.56 -3.54 7.56
N THR A 26 1.12 -4.47 8.41
CA THR A 26 1.69 -4.62 9.75
C THR A 26 1.30 -5.97 10.35
N SER A 27 2.10 -6.42 11.31
CA SER A 27 1.75 -7.54 12.18
C SER A 27 2.02 -7.13 13.62
N ASP A 28 0.97 -7.12 14.43
CA ASP A 28 0.99 -6.78 15.85
C ASP A 28 0.81 -8.05 16.67
N GLY A 29 1.90 -8.49 17.30
CA GLY A 29 1.91 -9.67 18.16
C GLY A 29 1.14 -9.50 19.47
N ILE A 30 1.03 -8.27 20.00
CA ILE A 30 0.33 -8.00 21.25
C ILE A 30 -1.18 -8.13 21.04
N ARG A 31 -1.68 -7.65 19.90
CA ARG A 31 -3.11 -7.68 19.54
C ARG A 31 -3.52 -8.90 18.71
N ASN A 32 -2.61 -9.86 18.49
CA ASN A 32 -2.81 -11.04 17.63
C ASN A 32 -3.41 -10.68 16.25
N ARG A 33 -2.85 -9.66 15.59
CA ARG A 33 -3.45 -9.08 14.39
C ARG A 33 -2.43 -8.87 13.28
N SER A 34 -2.75 -9.32 12.08
CA SER A 34 -2.00 -9.00 10.86
C SER A 34 -2.90 -8.26 9.88
N ARG A 35 -2.36 -7.25 9.20
CA ARG A 35 -3.11 -6.40 8.28
C ARG A 35 -2.42 -6.34 6.92
N VAL A 36 -3.24 -6.37 5.88
CA VAL A 36 -2.83 -6.14 4.50
C VAL A 36 -3.71 -5.06 3.87
N VAL A 37 -3.18 -4.38 2.87
CA VAL A 37 -3.93 -3.43 2.04
C VAL A 37 -4.24 -4.08 0.71
N VAL A 38 -5.49 -3.92 0.28
CA VAL A 38 -5.97 -4.30 -1.05
C VAL A 38 -6.25 -3.02 -1.83
N PHE A 39 -5.75 -2.93 -3.05
CA PHE A 39 -6.08 -1.84 -3.97
C PHE A 39 -7.07 -2.33 -5.02
N ASP A 40 -7.92 -1.44 -5.52
CA ASP A 40 -8.67 -1.72 -6.75
C ASP A 40 -7.74 -1.79 -7.98
N ASP A 41 -8.25 -2.30 -9.10
CA ASP A 41 -7.50 -2.48 -10.35
C ASP A 41 -6.88 -1.19 -10.89
N TYR A 42 -7.36 -0.03 -10.45
CA TYR A 42 -6.92 1.29 -10.89
C TYR A 42 -6.04 2.01 -9.85
N GLY A 43 -5.79 1.40 -8.69
CA GLY A 43 -5.12 2.01 -7.55
C GLY A 43 -5.83 3.23 -6.97
N LYS A 44 -7.13 3.38 -7.21
CA LYS A 44 -7.91 4.56 -6.78
C LYS A 44 -8.52 4.38 -5.41
N GLN A 45 -8.90 3.17 -5.07
CA GLN A 45 -9.45 2.81 -3.77
C GLN A 45 -8.54 1.80 -3.09
N ALA A 46 -8.49 1.90 -1.76
CA ALA A 46 -7.79 0.96 -0.92
C ALA A 46 -8.68 0.60 0.27
N HIS A 47 -8.66 -0.66 0.67
CA HIS A 47 -9.30 -1.13 1.89
C HIS A 47 -8.36 -2.07 2.66
N ILE A 48 -8.61 -2.22 3.96
CA ILE A 48 -7.77 -3.03 4.83
C ILE A 48 -8.44 -4.36 5.10
N VAL A 49 -7.69 -5.42 4.84
CA VAL A 49 -8.06 -6.74 5.31
C VAL A 49 -7.27 -7.04 6.59
N THR A 50 -8.00 -7.41 7.63
CA THR A 50 -7.45 -7.77 8.92
C THR A 50 -7.62 -9.26 9.16
N PHE A 51 -6.53 -9.92 9.51
CA PHE A 51 -6.45 -11.30 9.92
C PHE A 51 -6.03 -11.41 11.39
N THR A 52 -6.31 -12.54 12.01
CA THR A 52 -5.54 -12.95 13.19
C THR A 52 -4.08 -13.16 12.79
N ARG A 53 -3.14 -12.90 13.70
CA ARG A 53 -1.72 -13.10 13.39
C ARG A 53 -1.42 -14.57 13.12
N LEU A 54 -2.01 -15.46 13.92
CA LEU A 54 -1.79 -16.90 13.78
C LEU A 54 -2.27 -17.44 12.43
N GLU A 55 -3.48 -17.07 11.98
CA GLU A 55 -3.99 -17.57 10.70
C GLU A 55 -3.17 -17.03 9.51
N PHE A 56 -2.73 -15.77 9.59
CA PHE A 56 -1.93 -15.17 8.55
C PHE A 56 -0.53 -15.80 8.47
N GLU A 57 0.15 -15.97 9.60
CA GLU A 57 1.47 -16.60 9.65
C GLU A 57 1.43 -18.08 9.24
N ASP A 58 0.37 -18.80 9.60
CA ASP A 58 0.17 -20.19 9.17
C ASP A 58 -0.11 -20.30 7.67
N ALA A 59 -0.94 -19.40 7.12
CA ALA A 59 -1.23 -19.34 5.68
C ALA A 59 0.03 -19.02 4.85
N ILE A 60 0.89 -18.12 5.33
CA ILE A 60 2.19 -17.83 4.70
C ILE A 60 3.10 -19.06 4.78
N ARG A 61 3.19 -19.71 5.95
CA ARG A 61 4.07 -20.88 6.17
C ARG A 61 3.65 -22.09 5.34
N SER A 62 2.34 -22.32 5.19
CA SER A 62 1.77 -23.43 4.43
C SER A 62 1.73 -23.17 2.92
N GLY A 63 2.04 -21.96 2.47
CA GLY A 63 2.03 -21.57 1.05
C GLY A 63 0.62 -21.30 0.50
N VAL A 64 -0.38 -21.15 1.36
CA VAL A 64 -1.74 -20.70 0.97
C VAL A 64 -1.68 -19.23 0.55
N LEU A 65 -0.95 -18.41 1.31
CA LEU A 65 -0.50 -17.08 0.91
C LEU A 65 0.96 -17.16 0.52
N VAL A 66 1.32 -16.51 -0.59
CA VAL A 66 2.68 -16.59 -1.16
C VAL A 66 3.25 -15.19 -1.28
N GLU A 67 4.43 -14.95 -0.71
CA GLU A 67 5.16 -13.70 -0.97
C GLU A 67 5.57 -13.61 -2.44
N ASP A 68 5.15 -12.55 -3.12
CA ASP A 68 5.48 -12.29 -4.52
C ASP A 68 6.69 -11.38 -4.61
N PHE A 69 7.87 -11.99 -4.72
CA PHE A 69 9.14 -11.28 -4.89
C PHE A 69 9.39 -10.82 -6.33
N ASN A 70 8.56 -11.25 -7.28
CA ASN A 70 8.67 -10.91 -8.70
C ASN A 70 7.76 -9.76 -9.11
N HIS A 71 6.99 -9.19 -8.18
CA HIS A 71 6.13 -8.05 -8.49
C HIS A 71 7.00 -6.83 -8.85
N ASP A 72 6.66 -6.15 -9.95
CA ASP A 72 7.20 -4.83 -10.23
C ASP A 72 6.89 -3.95 -9.01
N TRP A 73 7.92 -3.54 -8.27
CA TRP A 73 7.79 -2.72 -7.04
C TRP A 73 7.08 -1.39 -7.30
N TYR A 74 6.97 -1.01 -8.57
CA TYR A 74 6.27 0.17 -9.01
C TYR A 74 4.87 -0.20 -9.48
N PRO A 75 3.84 0.49 -8.95
CA PRO A 75 2.50 0.36 -9.47
C PRO A 75 2.44 0.50 -11.00
N PRO A 76 1.53 -0.22 -11.69
CA PRO A 76 1.47 -0.25 -13.15
C PRO A 76 1.25 1.14 -13.77
N TRP A 77 0.62 2.07 -13.05
CA TRP A 77 0.46 3.45 -13.51
C TRP A 77 1.77 4.26 -13.57
N LEU A 78 2.83 3.85 -12.87
CA LEU A 78 4.16 4.46 -12.93
C LEU A 78 5.04 3.91 -14.06
N GLN A 79 4.66 2.78 -14.68
CA GLN A 79 5.40 2.24 -15.84
C GLN A 79 5.49 3.26 -16.99
N ARG A 80 4.46 4.09 -17.17
CA ARG A 80 4.41 5.13 -18.23
C ARG A 80 5.47 6.21 -18.07
N THR A 81 6.00 6.39 -16.87
CA THR A 81 7.03 7.39 -16.55
C THR A 81 8.37 6.76 -16.21
N ASN A 82 8.49 5.43 -16.37
CA ASN A 82 9.71 4.71 -16.03
C ASN A 82 10.87 5.17 -16.93
N GLY A 83 12.01 5.50 -16.33
CA GLY A 83 13.18 6.03 -17.04
C GLY A 83 13.08 7.50 -17.48
N ILE A 84 11.96 8.18 -17.25
CA ILE A 84 11.82 9.60 -17.57
C ILE A 84 12.27 10.44 -16.37
N SER A 85 13.26 11.32 -16.58
CA SER A 85 13.71 12.22 -15.51
C SER A 85 12.64 13.28 -15.23
N GLN A 86 12.48 13.64 -13.95
CA GLN A 86 11.55 14.70 -13.56
C GLN A 86 11.92 16.05 -14.20
N GLN A 87 13.21 16.32 -14.39
CA GLN A 87 13.69 17.51 -15.11
C GLN A 87 13.22 17.55 -16.57
N HIS A 88 13.20 16.40 -17.24
CA HIS A 88 12.68 16.32 -18.61
C HIS A 88 11.17 16.62 -18.63
N LEU A 89 10.39 16.03 -17.72
CA LEU A 89 8.95 16.32 -17.58
C LEU A 89 8.67 17.80 -17.26
N GLU A 90 9.53 18.44 -16.46
CA GLU A 90 9.44 19.90 -16.21
C GLU A 90 9.70 20.73 -17.46
N SER A 91 10.68 20.33 -18.28
CA SER A 91 11.04 21.09 -19.47
C SER A 91 9.96 21.09 -20.57
N GLU A 92 9.09 20.08 -20.59
CA GLU A 92 8.02 19.93 -21.59
C GLU A 92 6.66 20.52 -21.15
N ARG A 93 6.61 21.25 -20.03
CA ARG A 93 5.35 21.77 -19.49
C ARG A 93 4.75 22.90 -20.33
N VAL A 94 3.51 22.70 -20.77
CA VAL A 94 2.76 23.64 -21.62
C VAL A 94 2.18 24.84 -20.85
N ALA A 95 2.02 24.78 -19.52
CA ALA A 95 1.50 25.89 -18.71
C ALA A 95 1.93 25.82 -17.22
N PRO A 96 2.99 26.53 -16.79
CA PRO A 96 3.60 26.24 -15.50
C PRO A 96 3.03 27.09 -14.35
N ARG A 97 1.92 26.67 -13.74
CA ARG A 97 1.39 27.31 -12.51
C ARG A 97 2.10 26.87 -11.22
N GLU A 98 2.52 25.60 -11.12
CA GLU A 98 3.18 25.01 -9.94
C GLU A 98 4.12 23.91 -10.44
N SER A 99 5.41 23.89 -10.11
CA SER A 99 6.31 22.79 -10.52
C SER A 99 5.90 21.46 -9.88
N TYR A 100 6.26 20.34 -10.49
CA TYR A 100 6.15 18.99 -9.91
C TYR A 100 6.84 18.91 -8.54
N ASP A 101 8.00 19.53 -8.35
CA ASP A 101 8.67 19.62 -7.04
C ASP A 101 7.81 20.37 -6.02
N ALA A 102 7.28 21.54 -6.39
CA ALA A 102 6.40 22.30 -5.50
C ALA A 102 5.14 21.50 -5.15
N LYS A 103 4.55 20.81 -6.13
CA LYS A 103 3.39 19.94 -5.96
C LYS A 103 3.68 18.75 -5.05
N LEU A 104 4.83 18.10 -5.22
CA LEU A 104 5.28 16.98 -4.40
C LEU A 104 5.54 17.42 -2.97
N ASN A 105 6.28 18.51 -2.78
CA ASN A 105 6.56 19.07 -1.46
C ASN A 105 5.28 19.48 -0.73
N ARG A 106 4.32 20.11 -1.42
CA ARG A 106 3.03 20.47 -0.84
C ARG A 106 2.23 19.23 -0.41
N ARG A 107 2.19 18.18 -1.25
CA ARG A 107 1.52 16.91 -0.91
C ARG A 107 2.20 16.22 0.26
N PHE A 108 3.53 16.19 0.28
CA PHE A 108 4.30 15.60 1.38
C PHE A 108 4.06 16.36 2.68
N ALA A 109 4.13 17.70 2.67
CA ALA A 109 3.85 18.51 3.85
C ALA A 109 2.45 18.25 4.42
N ALA A 110 1.44 18.04 3.57
CA ALA A 110 0.09 17.70 3.99
C ALA A 110 0.01 16.38 4.76
N ILE A 111 0.85 15.39 4.41
CA ILE A 111 0.83 14.05 5.03
C ILE A 111 1.96 13.81 6.04
N ALA A 112 2.95 14.68 6.14
CA ALA A 112 4.16 14.46 6.93
C ALA A 112 3.85 14.16 8.42
N HIS A 113 2.86 14.86 8.98
CA HIS A 113 2.40 14.62 10.35
C HIS A 113 1.73 13.24 10.53
N LEU A 114 1.07 12.72 9.48
CA LEU A 114 0.50 11.37 9.48
C LEU A 114 1.61 10.32 9.40
N VAL A 115 2.64 10.55 8.58
CA VAL A 115 3.81 9.66 8.49
C VAL A 115 4.51 9.55 9.85
N ALA A 116 4.72 10.67 10.54
CA ALA A 116 5.29 10.67 11.89
C ALA A 116 4.44 9.89 12.91
N ARG A 117 3.12 9.85 12.70
CA ARG A 117 2.15 9.14 13.54
C ARG A 117 1.82 7.73 13.04
N ALA A 118 2.47 7.25 11.97
CA ALA A 118 2.14 5.98 11.32
C ALA A 118 2.09 4.79 12.30
N PRO A 119 3.03 4.61 13.25
CA PRO A 119 2.94 3.51 14.21
C PRO A 119 1.65 3.55 15.04
N ALA A 120 1.25 4.73 15.51
CA ALA A 120 0.03 4.91 16.30
C ALA A 120 -1.24 4.66 15.46
N ILE A 121 -1.28 5.21 14.24
CA ILE A 121 -2.39 5.03 13.30
C ILE A 121 -2.55 3.55 12.95
N LEU A 122 -1.48 2.89 12.52
CA LEU A 122 -1.51 1.48 12.10
C LEU A 122 -1.86 0.50 13.23
N SER A 123 -1.64 0.93 14.48
CA SER A 123 -2.00 0.18 15.69
C SER A 123 -3.46 0.33 16.10
N ASP A 124 -4.17 1.33 15.57
CA ASP A 124 -5.53 1.67 15.97
C ASP A 124 -6.50 0.53 15.65
N GLU A 125 -7.49 0.30 16.51
CA GLU A 125 -8.50 -0.73 16.30
C GLU A 125 -9.42 -0.40 15.13
N ASN A 126 -9.75 0.88 14.94
CA ASN A 126 -10.65 1.35 13.90
C ASN A 126 -9.91 2.07 12.75
N LEU A 127 -8.85 1.44 12.26
CA LEU A 127 -8.01 2.00 11.19
C LEU A 127 -8.80 2.30 9.90
N GLU A 128 -9.80 1.49 9.56
CA GLU A 128 -10.69 1.75 8.42
C GLU A 128 -11.40 3.10 8.54
N SER A 129 -11.90 3.46 9.74
CA SER A 129 -12.53 4.77 9.94
C SER A 129 -11.57 5.95 9.79
N LEU A 130 -10.28 5.74 10.03
CA LEU A 130 -9.25 6.78 9.84
C LEU A 130 -8.89 6.96 8.36
N ILE A 131 -9.05 5.93 7.54
CA ILE A 131 -8.75 5.97 6.10
C ILE A 131 -9.91 6.62 5.33
N VAL A 132 -11.17 6.34 5.71
CA VAL A 132 -12.36 6.90 5.05
C VAL A 132 -12.53 8.40 5.30
N ASN A 133 -12.09 8.91 6.46
CA ASN A 133 -12.23 10.31 6.86
C ASN A 133 -11.08 11.23 6.40
N ALA A 134 -10.19 10.76 5.52
CA ALA A 134 -9.09 11.55 4.98
C ALA A 134 -9.44 12.34 3.69
N ASN A 135 -10.74 12.45 3.36
CA ASN A 135 -11.26 13.19 2.19
C ASN A 135 -11.78 14.58 2.57
#